data_AF-A0A929ZGP1-F1
#
_entry.id   AF-A0A929ZGP1-F1
#
_cell.length_a   1.000
_cell.length_b   1.000
_cell.length_c   1.000
_cell.angle_alpha   90.00
_cell.angle_beta   90.00
_cell.angle_gamma   90.00
#
_symmetry.space_group_name_H-M   'P 1'
#
loop_
_entity.id
_entity.type
_entity.pdbx_description
1 polymer ?
#
loop_
_entity_poly.entity_id
_entity_poly.type
_entity_poly.pdbx_seq_one_letter_code
_entity_poly.pdbx_strand_id
1 'polypeptide(L)'
;MTLEMSTLMGPGVEEEDVFALSGDAALRASLDSCVKCTICETQCPVMRVTDLFAGPKYSGPQAERFRKDGQMVDKSIDYCSSCGTCSLVCPQGVKVTEIIHHRRTAMKEAHGIPMRDRLIGRTSLIGTMMTPVAPIANWALDVKPIRLAMEAVIGVHRSAPMPRAYGRTFESWFKKHKPLPNSGTRGQVIFFHGCAGQYFEVETSIHSVMVLEHLGYEVLVPKHGCCGLALQSNGLYD
;
A
#
# COMPACT_ATOMS: atom_id res chain seq x y z
N MET A 1 26.18 -32.60 20.89
CA MET A 1 27.22 -31.68 20.40
C MET A 1 26.57 -30.82 19.31
N THR A 2 25.76 -29.87 19.77
CA THR A 2 25.02 -28.90 18.96
C THR A 2 25.80 -27.61 19.03
N LEU A 3 26.45 -27.23 17.92
CA LEU A 3 27.16 -25.97 17.80
C LEU A 3 26.16 -24.86 17.48
N GLU A 4 26.09 -23.89 18.39
CA GLU A 4 25.40 -22.61 18.23
C GLU A 4 26.02 -21.83 17.07
N MET A 5 25.18 -21.33 16.16
CA MET A 5 25.57 -20.41 15.10
C MET A 5 24.96 -19.04 15.39
N SER A 6 25.38 -18.47 16.53
CA SER A 6 24.97 -17.16 17.03
C SER A 6 26.09 -16.14 16.85
N THR A 7 26.42 -15.77 15.61
CA THR A 7 27.08 -14.48 15.33
C THR A 7 27.19 -14.30 13.82
N LEU A 8 26.39 -13.37 13.26
CA LEU A 8 26.65 -12.55 12.06
C LEU A 8 25.31 -11.98 11.54
N MET A 9 24.64 -11.17 12.37
CA MET A 9 23.67 -10.18 11.90
C MET A 9 24.01 -8.87 12.61
N GLY A 10 24.13 -7.79 11.84
CA GLY A 10 24.49 -6.45 12.31
C GLY A 10 23.53 -5.93 13.38
N PRO A 11 23.84 -4.77 14.01
CA PRO A 11 23.12 -4.30 15.20
C PRO A 11 21.63 -4.27 14.92
N GLY A 12 20.92 -5.16 15.60
CA GLY A 12 19.49 -5.37 15.45
C GLY A 12 18.74 -4.12 15.83
N VAL A 13 17.86 -3.68 14.95
CA VAL A 13 16.67 -2.95 15.36
C VAL A 13 15.80 -4.00 16.03
N GLU A 14 15.69 -3.97 17.36
CA GLU A 14 14.85 -4.92 18.06
C GLU A 14 13.38 -4.68 17.68
N GLU A 15 12.58 -5.75 17.65
CA GLU A 15 11.16 -5.69 17.26
C GLU A 15 10.39 -4.67 18.14
N GLU A 16 10.83 -4.50 19.39
CA GLU A 16 10.31 -3.53 20.35
C GLU A 16 10.60 -2.07 19.98
N ASP A 17 11.71 -1.77 19.29
CA ASP A 17 12.07 -0.43 18.82
C ASP A 17 11.19 0.04 17.65
N VAL A 18 10.71 -0.91 16.84
CA VAL A 18 9.77 -0.64 15.74
C VAL A 18 8.39 -0.28 16.28
N PHE A 19 7.96 -0.91 17.38
CA PHE A 19 6.68 -0.63 18.03
C PHE A 19 6.72 0.56 19.01
N ALA A 20 7.88 0.90 19.57
CA ALA A 20 8.04 2.10 20.41
C ALA A 20 7.83 3.41 19.64
N LEU A 21 8.04 3.41 18.31
CA LEU A 21 7.71 4.53 17.41
C LEU A 21 6.21 4.63 17.07
N SER A 22 5.43 3.61 17.43
CA SER A 22 4.00 3.45 17.11
C SER A 22 3.09 3.90 18.26
N GLY A 23 3.67 4.28 19.39
CA GLY A 23 2.92 4.84 20.50
C GLY A 23 2.32 6.20 20.12
N ASP A 24 1.05 6.40 20.44
CA ASP A 24 0.33 7.66 20.28
C ASP A 24 1.12 8.86 20.89
N ALA A 25 1.89 8.58 21.95
CA ALA A 25 2.81 9.52 22.60
C ALA A 25 4.07 9.83 21.78
N ALA A 26 4.66 8.86 21.07
CA ALA A 26 5.86 9.06 20.25
C ALA A 26 5.53 9.84 18.96
N LEU A 27 4.41 9.50 18.32
CA LEU A 27 3.89 10.28 17.20
C LEU A 27 3.57 11.72 17.62
N ARG A 28 2.97 11.88 18.82
CA ARG A 28 2.75 13.20 19.42
C ARG A 28 4.04 13.94 19.74
N ALA A 29 5.08 13.29 20.24
CA ALA A 29 6.36 13.98 20.46
C ALA A 29 6.94 14.58 19.16
N SER A 30 6.79 13.89 18.03
CA SER A 30 7.29 14.40 16.74
C SER A 30 6.53 15.62 16.22
N LEU A 31 5.26 15.81 16.60
CA LEU A 31 4.43 16.87 16.05
C LEU A 31 4.91 18.26 16.48
N ASP A 32 5.44 18.38 17.69
CA ASP A 32 5.85 19.64 18.31
C ASP A 32 7.09 20.25 17.64
N SER A 33 7.91 19.43 16.98
CA SER A 33 9.03 19.88 16.13
C SER A 33 8.59 20.61 14.86
N CYS A 34 7.28 20.65 14.54
CA CYS A 34 6.79 21.32 13.34
C CYS A 34 6.91 22.85 13.41
N VAL A 35 7.86 23.41 12.67
CA VAL A 35 8.09 24.87 12.51
C VAL A 35 7.24 25.53 11.42
N LYS A 36 6.26 24.82 10.85
CA LYS A 36 5.32 25.32 9.81
C LYS A 36 5.98 25.86 8.53
N CYS A 37 7.15 25.35 8.13
CA CYS A 37 7.90 25.78 6.94
C CYS A 37 7.23 25.46 5.58
N THR A 38 6.18 24.62 5.53
CA THR A 38 5.39 24.32 4.32
C THR A 38 6.09 23.44 3.26
N ILE A 39 7.31 22.94 3.51
CA ILE A 39 8.02 22.04 2.56
C ILE A 39 7.19 20.81 2.22
N CYS A 40 6.57 20.16 3.21
CA CYS A 40 5.72 18.98 3.00
C CYS A 40 4.54 19.22 2.04
N GLU A 41 4.02 20.43 2.00
CA GLU A 41 2.90 20.83 1.13
C GLU A 41 3.39 20.97 -0.31
N THR A 42 4.52 21.65 -0.51
CA THR A 42 5.12 21.85 -1.85
C THR A 42 5.53 20.53 -2.51
N GLN A 43 5.89 19.53 -1.71
CA GLN A 43 6.30 18.21 -2.18
C GLN A 43 5.13 17.21 -2.25
N CYS A 44 3.93 17.59 -1.80
CA CYS A 44 2.78 16.70 -1.81
C CYS A 44 2.22 16.55 -3.23
N PRO A 45 2.20 15.34 -3.82
CA PRO A 45 1.64 15.15 -5.15
C PRO A 45 0.11 15.32 -5.17
N VAL A 46 -0.59 15.05 -4.07
CA VAL A 46 -2.05 15.15 -3.99
C VAL A 46 -2.51 16.61 -4.06
N MET A 47 -1.85 17.50 -3.31
CA MET A 47 -2.17 18.93 -3.34
C MET A 47 -1.96 19.58 -4.70
N ARG A 48 -1.10 19.01 -5.55
CA ARG A 48 -0.87 19.52 -6.92
C ARG A 48 -2.05 19.24 -7.86
N VAL A 49 -2.92 18.30 -7.52
CA VAL A 49 -3.98 17.80 -8.41
C VAL A 49 -5.39 17.97 -7.85
N THR A 50 -5.53 18.28 -6.56
CA THR A 50 -6.83 18.54 -5.96
C THR A 50 -6.74 19.42 -4.70
N ASP A 51 -7.67 20.37 -4.60
CA ASP A 51 -7.86 21.20 -3.40
C ASP A 51 -8.74 20.52 -2.33
N LEU A 52 -9.22 19.31 -2.60
CA LEU A 52 -10.04 18.54 -1.66
C LEU A 52 -9.21 18.00 -0.48
N PHE A 53 -7.88 17.97 -0.62
CA PHE A 53 -6.96 17.65 0.45
C PHE A 53 -6.43 18.95 1.08
N ALA A 54 -6.70 19.15 2.38
CA ALA A 54 -6.26 20.35 3.09
C ALA A 54 -4.72 20.45 3.26
N GLY A 55 -4.01 19.36 2.96
CA GLY A 55 -2.56 19.31 2.91
C GLY A 55 -1.92 18.59 4.10
N PRO A 56 -0.71 18.02 3.92
CA PRO A 56 -0.06 17.22 4.94
C PRO A 56 0.27 17.98 6.23
N LYS A 57 0.55 19.29 6.16
CA LYS A 57 0.81 20.18 7.30
C LYS A 57 -0.44 20.40 8.14
N TYR A 58 -1.56 20.74 7.48
CA TYR A 58 -2.83 20.98 8.16
C TYR A 58 -3.37 19.68 8.74
N SER A 59 -3.61 18.69 7.87
CA SER A 59 -4.23 17.42 8.23
C SER A 59 -3.41 16.58 9.20
N GLY A 60 -2.07 16.71 9.15
CA GLY A 60 -1.13 16.07 10.07
C GLY A 60 -0.89 16.92 11.33
N PRO A 61 0.32 17.48 11.53
CA PRO A 61 0.75 18.00 12.81
C PRO A 61 -0.05 19.22 13.30
N GLN A 62 -0.60 20.07 12.42
CA GLN A 62 -1.34 21.25 12.89
C GLN A 62 -2.69 20.87 13.50
N ALA A 63 -3.51 20.11 12.77
CA ALA A 63 -4.81 19.68 13.28
C ALA A 63 -4.67 18.70 14.44
N GLU A 64 -3.62 17.86 14.45
CA GLU A 64 -3.41 16.91 15.56
C GLU A 64 -3.25 17.59 16.93
N ARG A 65 -2.69 18.80 16.99
CA ARG A 65 -2.62 19.60 18.24
C ARG A 65 -3.98 19.91 18.85
N PHE A 66 -5.02 20.01 18.02
CA PHE A 66 -6.36 20.40 18.43
C PHE A 66 -7.32 19.22 18.56
N ARG A 67 -6.88 17.99 18.29
CA ARG A 67 -7.74 16.80 18.26
C ARG A 67 -7.92 16.09 19.60
N LYS A 68 -7.53 16.73 20.71
CA LYS A 68 -7.49 16.12 22.05
C LYS A 68 -8.84 15.59 22.58
N ASP A 69 -9.97 16.05 22.02
CA ASP A 69 -11.32 15.66 22.45
C ASP A 69 -12.24 15.21 21.30
N GLY A 70 -11.67 14.70 20.20
CA GLY A 70 -12.45 14.16 19.07
C GLY A 70 -13.24 15.19 18.24
N GLN A 71 -13.19 16.48 18.60
CA GLN A 71 -14.05 17.51 17.99
C GLN A 71 -13.69 17.89 16.55
N MET A 72 -12.47 17.61 16.09
CA MET A 72 -12.04 17.96 14.74
C MET A 72 -11.89 16.72 13.85
N VAL A 73 -12.91 16.50 13.02
CA VAL A 73 -12.89 15.47 11.97
C VAL A 73 -12.51 16.13 10.65
N ASP A 74 -11.24 16.04 10.29
CA ASP A 74 -10.76 16.43 8.97
C ASP A 74 -10.97 15.28 7.98
N LYS A 75 -12.10 15.30 7.27
CA LYS A 75 -12.41 14.29 6.24
C LYS A 75 -11.46 14.36 5.04
N SER A 76 -10.73 15.47 4.87
CA SER A 76 -9.79 15.61 3.76
C SER A 76 -8.62 14.61 3.84
N ILE A 77 -8.38 14.05 5.04
CA ILE A 77 -7.39 12.98 5.25
C ILE A 77 -7.62 11.80 4.30
N ASP A 78 -8.85 11.47 3.92
CA ASP A 78 -9.11 10.36 2.99
C ASP A 78 -8.56 10.59 1.57
N TYR A 79 -8.19 11.82 1.20
CA TYR A 79 -7.52 12.12 -0.08
C TYR A 79 -6.00 11.91 -0.05
N CYS A 80 -5.38 11.80 1.13
CA CYS A 80 -3.94 11.54 1.21
C CYS A 80 -3.58 10.19 0.56
N SER A 81 -2.62 10.17 -0.36
CA SER A 81 -2.21 8.95 -1.08
C SER A 81 -1.28 8.04 -0.27
N SER A 82 -0.96 8.38 0.98
CA SER A 82 -0.07 7.59 1.83
C SER A 82 1.35 7.39 1.28
N CYS A 83 1.80 8.27 0.38
CA CYS A 83 3.08 8.13 -0.33
C CYS A 83 4.35 8.37 0.51
N GLY A 84 4.24 8.91 1.73
CA GLY A 84 5.39 9.10 2.64
C GLY A 84 6.26 10.33 2.39
N THR A 85 6.13 11.01 1.24
CA THR A 85 7.03 12.10 0.83
C THR A 85 7.12 13.22 1.86
N CYS A 86 6.01 13.59 2.49
CA CYS A 86 5.98 14.67 3.48
C CYS A 86 6.80 14.37 4.75
N SER A 87 6.85 13.12 5.20
CA SER A 87 7.71 12.70 6.32
C SER A 87 9.18 12.69 5.89
N LEU A 88 9.46 12.21 4.68
CA LEU A 88 10.83 12.10 4.14
C LEU A 88 11.52 13.47 3.99
N VAL A 89 10.81 14.48 3.50
CA VAL A 89 11.38 15.81 3.21
C VAL A 89 11.33 16.76 4.41
N CYS A 90 10.80 16.33 5.56
CA CYS A 90 10.64 17.21 6.71
C CYS A 90 12.01 17.50 7.36
N PRO A 91 12.49 18.77 7.38
CA PRO A 91 13.78 19.09 7.97
C PRO A 91 13.80 18.99 9.50
N GLN A 92 12.62 18.82 10.13
CA GLN A 92 12.45 18.68 11.58
C GLN A 92 12.14 17.24 11.99
N GLY A 93 12.14 16.28 11.05
CA GLY A 93 11.87 14.88 11.33
C GLY A 93 10.44 14.56 11.76
N VAL A 94 9.47 15.46 11.51
CA VAL A 94 8.07 15.24 11.86
C VAL A 94 7.51 14.07 11.05
N LYS A 95 6.87 13.11 11.75
CA LYS A 95 6.27 11.91 11.15
C LYS A 95 4.88 12.18 10.58
N VAL A 96 4.82 13.07 9.59
CA VAL A 96 3.57 13.62 9.06
C VAL A 96 2.64 12.55 8.49
N THR A 97 3.17 11.62 7.71
CA THR A 97 2.42 10.52 7.10
C THR A 97 1.82 9.61 8.15
N GLU A 98 2.62 9.26 9.16
CA GLU A 98 2.25 8.38 10.25
C GLU A 98 1.17 9.02 11.12
N ILE A 99 1.28 10.32 11.42
CA ILE A 99 0.22 11.09 12.10
C ILE A 99 -1.09 11.04 11.30
N ILE A 100 -1.03 11.27 9.97
CA ILE A 100 -2.22 11.23 9.11
C ILE A 100 -2.82 9.82 9.05
N HIS A 101 -1.99 8.78 8.97
CA HIS A 101 -2.44 7.39 8.94
C HIS A 101 -3.11 6.99 10.24
N HIS A 102 -2.47 7.29 11.37
CA HIS A 102 -3.03 7.03 12.70
C HIS A 102 -4.40 7.69 12.84
N ARG A 103 -4.53 8.94 12.37
CA ARG A 103 -5.82 9.64 12.39
C ARG A 103 -6.83 9.03 11.44
N ARG A 104 -6.44 8.60 10.24
CA ARG A 104 -7.32 7.91 9.30
C ARG A 104 -7.90 6.66 9.94
N THR A 105 -7.07 5.85 10.59
CA THR A 105 -7.51 4.63 11.28
C THR A 105 -8.50 4.95 12.39
N ALA A 106 -8.18 5.88 13.30
CA ALA A 106 -9.10 6.31 14.34
C ALA A 106 -10.43 6.86 13.77
N MET A 107 -10.41 7.53 12.60
CA MET A 107 -11.62 7.99 11.92
C MET A 107 -12.48 6.83 11.40
N LYS A 108 -11.85 5.79 10.82
CA LYS A 108 -12.55 4.59 10.32
C LYS A 108 -13.09 3.72 11.46
N GLU A 109 -12.38 3.64 12.59
CA GLU A 109 -12.86 2.97 13.80
C GLU A 109 -14.10 3.67 14.37
N ALA A 110 -14.07 5.01 14.46
CA ALA A 110 -15.17 5.79 15.03
C ALA A 110 -16.41 5.86 14.13
N HIS A 111 -16.24 5.98 12.80
CA HIS A 111 -17.35 6.21 11.85
C HIS A 111 -17.70 4.98 11.00
N GLY A 112 -16.93 3.90 11.13
CA GLY A 112 -17.04 2.71 10.30
C GLY A 112 -16.24 2.81 9.00
N ILE A 113 -15.90 1.64 8.47
CA ILE A 113 -15.13 1.50 7.22
C ILE A 113 -16.11 1.48 6.03
N PRO A 114 -15.98 2.40 5.06
CA PRO A 114 -16.78 2.40 3.84
C PRO A 114 -16.68 1.07 3.07
N MET A 115 -17.76 0.69 2.38
CA MET A 115 -17.79 -0.54 1.58
C MET A 115 -16.67 -0.57 0.52
N ARG A 116 -16.39 0.59 -0.10
CA ARG A 116 -15.26 0.79 -1.02
C ARG A 116 -13.95 0.30 -0.43
N ASP A 117 -13.63 0.76 0.77
CA ASP A 117 -12.33 0.54 1.41
C ASP A 117 -12.21 -0.92 1.87
N ARG A 118 -13.31 -1.51 2.35
CA ARG A 118 -13.41 -2.95 2.68
C ARG A 118 -13.16 -3.84 1.47
N LEU A 119 -13.62 -3.42 0.30
CA LEU A 119 -13.44 -4.15 -0.95
C LEU A 119 -12.02 -3.95 -1.48
N ILE A 120 -11.67 -2.71 -1.85
CA ILE A 120 -10.43 -2.36 -2.57
C ILE A 120 -9.18 -2.67 -1.73
N GLY A 121 -9.24 -2.53 -0.40
CA GLY A 121 -8.12 -2.86 0.48
C GLY A 121 -7.74 -4.35 0.43
N ARG A 122 -8.69 -5.24 0.09
CA ARG A 122 -8.51 -6.70 0.07
C ARG A 122 -8.25 -7.21 -1.36
N THR A 123 -7.16 -6.74 -1.94
CA THR A 123 -6.76 -7.07 -3.32
C THR A 123 -6.68 -8.58 -3.60
N SER A 124 -6.17 -9.39 -2.67
CA SER A 124 -6.11 -10.85 -2.83
C SER A 124 -7.50 -11.50 -2.90
N LEU A 125 -8.46 -11.00 -2.12
CA LEU A 125 -9.84 -11.50 -2.12
C LEU A 125 -10.50 -11.21 -3.47
N ILE A 126 -10.44 -9.95 -3.92
CA ILE A 126 -10.95 -9.54 -5.22
C ILE A 126 -10.29 -10.33 -6.33
N GLY A 127 -8.96 -10.42 -6.33
CA GLY A 127 -8.20 -11.14 -7.35
C GLY A 127 -8.59 -12.60 -7.45
N THR A 128 -8.76 -13.28 -6.31
CA THR A 128 -9.21 -14.68 -6.26
C THR A 128 -10.63 -14.85 -6.81
N MET A 129 -11.54 -13.91 -6.51
CA MET A 129 -12.91 -13.95 -7.05
C MET A 129 -12.97 -13.64 -8.54
N MET A 130 -12.17 -12.69 -9.03
CA MET A 130 -12.21 -12.25 -10.43
C MET A 130 -11.49 -13.19 -11.39
N THR A 131 -10.42 -13.86 -10.96
CA THR A 131 -9.59 -14.76 -11.81
C THR A 131 -10.42 -15.82 -12.56
N PRO A 132 -11.28 -16.64 -11.91
CA PRO A 132 -12.03 -17.69 -12.62
C PRO A 132 -13.06 -17.15 -13.63
N VAL A 133 -13.52 -15.90 -13.44
CA VAL A 133 -14.52 -15.25 -14.29
C VAL A 133 -13.95 -14.05 -15.05
N ALA A 134 -12.63 -14.03 -15.28
CA ALA A 134 -11.93 -12.86 -15.80
C ALA A 134 -12.54 -12.24 -17.07
N PRO A 135 -12.99 -13.00 -18.09
CA PRO A 135 -13.65 -12.42 -19.26
C PRO A 135 -14.93 -11.67 -18.92
N ILE A 136 -15.75 -12.24 -18.03
CA ILE A 136 -17.01 -11.64 -17.57
C ILE A 136 -16.73 -10.43 -16.70
N ALA A 137 -15.75 -10.53 -15.79
CA ALA A 137 -15.36 -9.44 -14.91
C ALA A 137 -14.84 -8.23 -15.69
N ASN A 138 -13.96 -8.46 -16.67
CA ASN A 138 -13.45 -7.39 -17.54
C ASN A 138 -14.59 -6.75 -18.36
N TRP A 139 -15.46 -7.55 -18.96
CA TRP A 139 -16.64 -7.03 -19.67
C TRP A 139 -17.53 -6.18 -18.76
N ALA A 140 -17.83 -6.66 -17.55
CA ALA A 140 -18.66 -5.93 -16.60
C ALA A 140 -18.04 -4.60 -16.18
N LEU A 141 -16.71 -4.55 -16.01
CA LEU A 141 -15.96 -3.34 -15.65
C LEU A 141 -15.85 -2.31 -16.80
N ASP A 142 -16.12 -2.72 -18.04
CA ASP A 142 -16.13 -1.83 -19.22
C ASP A 142 -17.53 -1.26 -19.55
N VAL A 143 -18.59 -1.86 -19.02
CA VAL A 143 -19.98 -1.48 -19.34
C VAL A 143 -20.43 -0.26 -18.53
N LYS A 144 -20.78 0.85 -19.22
CA LYS A 144 -21.15 2.14 -18.60
C LYS A 144 -22.31 2.04 -17.58
N PRO A 145 -23.44 1.36 -17.83
CA PRO A 145 -24.48 1.19 -16.83
C PRO A 145 -23.99 0.53 -15.54
N ILE A 146 -23.13 -0.49 -15.65
CA ILE A 146 -22.55 -1.18 -14.49
C ILE A 146 -21.62 -0.23 -13.73
N ARG A 147 -20.82 0.58 -14.43
CA ARG A 147 -19.98 1.63 -13.84
C ARG A 147 -20.79 2.67 -13.06
N LEU A 148 -21.94 3.09 -13.58
CA LEU A 148 -22.85 4.03 -12.89
C LEU A 148 -23.45 3.40 -11.63
N ALA A 149 -23.90 2.15 -11.71
CA ALA A 149 -24.41 1.43 -10.56
C ALA A 149 -23.32 1.24 -9.47
N MET A 150 -22.10 0.89 -9.88
CA MET A 150 -20.98 0.73 -8.96
C MET A 150 -20.54 2.07 -8.32
N GLU A 151 -20.63 3.19 -9.05
CA GLU A 151 -20.44 4.52 -8.45
C GLU A 151 -21.50 4.80 -7.39
N ALA A 152 -22.77 4.53 -7.67
CA ALA A 152 -23.87 4.78 -6.74
C ALA A 152 -23.85 3.88 -5.49
N VAL A 153 -23.43 2.62 -5.63
CA VAL A 153 -23.46 1.62 -4.55
C VAL A 153 -22.14 1.55 -3.78
N ILE A 154 -21.01 1.48 -4.49
CA ILE A 154 -19.69 1.27 -3.90
C ILE A 154 -18.92 2.60 -3.78
N GLY A 155 -19.25 3.62 -4.56
CA GLY A 155 -18.56 4.91 -4.51
C GLY A 155 -17.28 4.96 -5.36
N VAL A 156 -17.09 4.03 -6.30
CA VAL A 156 -15.98 4.08 -7.26
C VAL A 156 -16.43 4.87 -8.48
N HIS A 157 -15.83 6.05 -8.68
CA HIS A 157 -16.17 6.97 -9.77
C HIS A 157 -16.18 6.27 -11.14
N ARG A 158 -17.19 6.52 -11.99
CA ARG A 158 -17.39 5.86 -13.29
C ARG A 158 -16.21 5.93 -14.27
N SER A 159 -15.35 6.93 -14.13
CA SER A 159 -14.16 7.13 -14.97
C SER A 159 -12.87 6.61 -14.33
N ALA A 160 -12.92 6.04 -13.13
CA ALA A 160 -11.73 5.49 -12.48
C ALA A 160 -11.16 4.32 -13.29
N PRO A 161 -9.82 4.25 -13.47
CA PRO A 161 -9.17 3.12 -14.11
C PRO A 161 -9.44 1.85 -13.31
N MET A 162 -9.78 0.77 -13.99
CA MET A 162 -10.08 -0.51 -13.37
C MET A 162 -8.95 -1.50 -13.54
N PRO A 163 -8.71 -2.36 -12.54
CA PRO A 163 -7.76 -3.44 -12.70
C PRO A 163 -8.27 -4.43 -13.75
N ARG A 164 -7.35 -4.96 -14.55
CA ARG A 164 -7.66 -6.02 -15.51
C ARG A 164 -7.52 -7.37 -14.82
N ALA A 165 -8.57 -8.19 -14.86
CA ALA A 165 -8.48 -9.57 -14.38
C ALA A 165 -7.86 -10.47 -15.45
N TYR A 166 -7.03 -11.41 -15.01
CA TYR A 166 -6.45 -12.45 -15.84
C TYR A 166 -7.08 -13.80 -15.49
N GLY A 167 -7.29 -14.65 -16.50
CA GLY A 167 -7.79 -16.02 -16.30
C GLY A 167 -6.76 -16.98 -15.68
N ARG A 168 -5.60 -16.48 -15.26
CA ARG A 168 -4.50 -17.22 -14.62
C ARG A 168 -3.85 -16.33 -13.58
N THR A 169 -3.31 -16.93 -12.53
CA THR A 169 -2.45 -16.24 -11.56
C THR A 169 -0.99 -16.35 -11.94
N PHE A 170 -0.14 -15.44 -11.46
CA PHE A 170 1.30 -15.54 -11.64
C PHE A 170 1.86 -16.87 -11.12
N GLU A 171 1.51 -17.27 -9.89
CA GLU A 171 1.97 -18.55 -9.33
C GLU A 171 1.55 -19.76 -10.18
N SER A 172 0.34 -19.74 -10.76
CA SER A 172 -0.14 -20.84 -11.62
C SER A 172 0.67 -20.97 -12.90
N TRP A 173 1.18 -19.85 -13.41
CA TRP A 173 2.10 -19.82 -14.54
C TRP A 173 3.50 -20.27 -14.10
N PHE A 174 4.02 -19.72 -12.99
CA PHE A 174 5.38 -19.98 -12.51
C PHE A 174 5.61 -21.47 -12.20
N LYS A 175 4.62 -22.18 -11.65
CA LYS A 175 4.69 -23.64 -11.43
C LYS A 175 4.89 -24.47 -12.70
N LYS A 176 4.51 -23.94 -13.87
CA LYS A 176 4.64 -24.62 -15.17
C LYS A 176 5.82 -24.07 -15.98
N HIS A 177 6.40 -22.96 -15.54
CA HIS A 177 7.49 -22.28 -16.21
C HIS A 177 8.77 -23.10 -16.09
N LYS A 178 9.56 -23.12 -17.17
CA LYS A 178 10.90 -23.70 -17.17
C LYS A 178 11.89 -22.54 -17.28
N PRO A 179 12.88 -22.43 -16.37
CA PRO A 179 13.85 -21.35 -16.42
C PRO A 179 14.55 -21.25 -17.79
N LEU A 180 14.87 -20.03 -18.22
CA LEU A 180 15.61 -19.81 -19.47
C LEU A 180 17.02 -20.46 -19.44
N PRO A 181 17.62 -20.81 -20.60
CA PRO A 181 18.88 -21.57 -20.67
C PRO A 181 20.08 -21.01 -19.90
N ASN A 182 20.13 -19.69 -19.67
CA ASN A 182 21.23 -19.02 -18.95
C ASN A 182 20.91 -18.75 -17.47
N SER A 183 19.73 -19.14 -17.00
CA SER A 183 19.27 -18.95 -15.62
C SER A 183 20.21 -19.65 -14.62
N GLY A 184 20.52 -18.98 -13.51
CA GLY A 184 21.37 -19.49 -12.42
C GLY A 184 22.87 -19.24 -12.59
N THR A 185 23.34 -18.78 -13.76
CA THR A 185 24.76 -18.47 -14.00
C THR A 185 25.31 -17.35 -13.11
N ARG A 186 24.44 -16.48 -12.58
CA ARG A 186 24.80 -15.37 -11.67
C ARG A 186 24.30 -15.55 -10.23
N GLY A 187 23.73 -16.71 -9.92
CA GLY A 187 23.15 -17.02 -8.62
C GLY A 187 21.64 -16.82 -8.55
N GLN A 188 21.12 -16.79 -7.33
CA GLN A 188 19.69 -16.84 -7.03
C GLN A 188 19.13 -15.48 -6.61
N VAL A 189 17.89 -15.20 -6.99
CA VAL A 189 17.11 -14.04 -6.54
C VAL A 189 15.74 -14.47 -6.06
N ILE A 190 15.28 -13.84 -4.97
CA ILE A 190 13.91 -14.03 -4.47
C ILE A 190 13.02 -12.98 -5.10
N PHE A 191 11.94 -13.41 -5.76
CA PHE A 191 10.98 -12.51 -6.39
C PHE A 191 9.67 -12.45 -5.60
N PHE A 192 9.37 -11.27 -5.07
CA PHE A 192 8.10 -10.95 -4.42
C PHE A 192 7.17 -10.24 -5.40
N HIS A 193 6.18 -10.97 -5.92
CA HIS A 193 5.20 -10.42 -6.88
C HIS A 193 4.09 -9.60 -6.21
N GLY A 194 3.85 -9.83 -4.91
CA GLY A 194 2.77 -9.20 -4.18
C GLY A 194 1.38 -9.58 -4.71
N CYS A 195 0.35 -9.06 -4.05
CA CYS A 195 -1.06 -9.33 -4.39
C CYS A 195 -1.48 -8.73 -5.75
N ALA A 196 -0.93 -7.57 -6.14
CA ALA A 196 -1.22 -6.98 -7.45
C ALA A 196 -0.61 -7.80 -8.60
N GLY A 197 0.68 -8.14 -8.52
CA GLY A 197 1.37 -8.98 -9.51
C GLY A 197 0.78 -10.39 -9.64
N GLN A 198 0.18 -10.92 -8.56
CA GLN A 198 -0.47 -12.22 -8.57
C GLN A 198 -1.74 -12.28 -9.45
N TYR A 199 -2.54 -11.21 -9.47
CA TYR A 199 -3.91 -11.24 -10.02
C TYR A 199 -4.20 -10.19 -11.10
N PHE A 200 -3.60 -9.00 -11.01
CA PHE A 200 -3.94 -7.84 -11.86
C PHE A 200 -2.80 -7.37 -12.77
N GLU A 201 -1.55 -7.66 -12.40
CA GLU A 201 -0.34 -7.33 -13.17
C GLU A 201 0.46 -8.59 -13.51
N VAL A 202 -0.26 -9.65 -13.86
CA VAL A 202 0.30 -10.99 -14.07
C VAL A 202 1.38 -10.98 -15.15
N GLU A 203 1.14 -10.29 -16.26
CA GLU A 203 2.12 -10.16 -17.33
C GLU A 203 3.38 -9.42 -16.87
N THR A 204 3.25 -8.34 -16.10
CA THR A 204 4.39 -7.62 -15.53
C THR A 204 5.25 -8.53 -14.66
N SER A 205 4.64 -9.36 -13.82
CA SER A 205 5.36 -10.32 -12.98
C SER A 205 6.05 -11.41 -13.82
N ILE A 206 5.38 -11.92 -14.85
CA ILE A 206 5.96 -12.88 -15.81
C ILE A 206 7.18 -12.28 -16.52
N HIS A 207 7.05 -11.06 -17.06
CA HIS A 207 8.13 -10.37 -17.74
C HIS A 207 9.30 -10.04 -16.81
N SER A 208 9.03 -9.72 -15.55
CA SER A 208 10.06 -9.52 -14.53
C SER A 208 10.91 -10.78 -14.33
N VAL A 209 10.26 -11.94 -14.20
CA VAL A 209 10.96 -13.24 -14.11
C VAL A 209 11.80 -13.50 -15.36
N MET A 210 11.22 -13.34 -16.55
CA MET A 210 11.94 -13.62 -17.80
C MET A 210 13.15 -12.70 -18.00
N VAL A 211 13.06 -11.43 -17.60
CA VAL A 211 14.20 -10.51 -17.64
C VAL A 211 15.29 -10.95 -16.66
N LEU A 212 14.94 -11.32 -15.43
CA LEU A 212 15.91 -11.80 -14.43
C LEU A 212 16.62 -13.08 -14.88
N GLU A 213 15.87 -14.03 -15.44
CA GLU A 213 16.42 -15.27 -15.99
C GLU A 213 17.31 -15.02 -17.20
N HIS A 214 16.92 -14.09 -18.08
CA HIS A 214 17.74 -13.68 -19.24
C HIS A 214 19.06 -13.04 -18.80
N LEU A 215 19.03 -12.26 -17.71
CA LEU A 215 20.22 -11.67 -17.11
C LEU A 215 21.12 -12.69 -16.42
N GLY A 216 20.68 -13.94 -16.27
CA GLY A 216 21.44 -15.06 -15.71
C GLY A 216 21.10 -15.42 -14.27
N TYR A 217 20.03 -14.86 -13.69
CA TYR A 217 19.62 -15.18 -12.33
C TYR A 217 18.61 -16.32 -12.29
N GLU A 218 18.78 -17.25 -11.35
CA GLU A 218 17.74 -18.19 -10.99
C GLU A 218 16.70 -17.49 -10.11
N VAL A 219 15.45 -17.49 -10.55
CA VAL A 219 14.36 -16.84 -9.82
C VAL A 219 13.67 -17.84 -8.91
N LEU A 220 13.62 -17.52 -7.62
CA LEU A 220 12.89 -18.28 -6.61
C LEU A 220 11.66 -17.47 -6.17
N VAL A 221 10.49 -18.12 -6.17
CA VAL A 221 9.23 -17.52 -5.71
C VAL A 221 8.77 -18.28 -4.47
N PRO A 222 9.06 -17.79 -3.24
CA PRO A 222 8.55 -18.39 -2.03
C PRO A 222 7.05 -18.12 -1.88
N LYS A 223 6.36 -18.96 -1.10
CA LYS A 223 4.99 -18.64 -0.69
C LYS A 223 5.01 -17.39 0.19
N HIS A 224 4.21 -16.38 -0.18
CA HIS A 224 4.09 -15.15 0.58
C HIS A 224 2.67 -14.57 0.47
N GLY A 225 2.32 -13.68 1.40
CA GLY A 225 1.04 -12.96 1.40
C GLY A 225 1.09 -11.63 0.67
N CYS A 226 0.01 -10.86 0.79
CA CYS A 226 0.00 -9.44 0.39
C CYS A 226 0.81 -8.63 1.43
N CYS A 227 1.46 -7.56 1.00
CA CYS A 227 2.29 -6.71 1.87
C CYS A 227 1.48 -5.78 2.80
N GLY A 228 0.15 -5.82 2.74
CA GLY A 228 -0.72 -4.95 3.56
C GLY A 228 -0.82 -3.51 3.08
N LEU A 229 -0.03 -3.07 2.10
CA LEU A 229 -0.01 -1.67 1.65
C LEU A 229 -1.39 -1.15 1.20
N ALA A 230 -2.19 -1.99 0.55
CA ALA A 230 -3.55 -1.64 0.13
C ALA A 230 -4.48 -1.41 1.33
N LEU A 231 -4.35 -2.18 2.41
CA LEU A 231 -5.09 -2.00 3.66
C LEU A 231 -4.61 -0.74 4.38
N GLN A 232 -3.29 -0.62 4.57
CA GLN A 232 -2.66 0.52 5.24
C GLN A 232 -3.01 1.85 4.57
N SER A 233 -3.00 1.89 3.24
CA SER A 233 -3.38 3.10 2.47
C SER A 233 -4.85 3.46 2.62
N ASN A 234 -5.72 2.53 3.06
CA ASN A 234 -7.11 2.82 3.41
C ASN A 234 -7.32 3.05 4.92
N GLY A 235 -6.24 3.10 5.71
CA GLY A 235 -6.28 3.25 7.16
C GLY A 235 -6.68 1.98 7.91
N LEU A 236 -6.46 0.81 7.31
CA LEU A 236 -6.80 -0.51 7.85
C LEU A 236 -5.51 -1.27 8.18
N TYR A 237 -5.48 -1.94 9.34
CA TYR A 237 -4.33 -2.72 9.80
C TYR A 237 -4.66 -4.20 10.09
N ASP A 238 -5.91 -4.61 9.86
CA ASP A 238 -6.44 -5.98 10.09
C ASP A 238 -6.68 -6.77 8.79
#